data_AF-A0AAV6XQW3-F1
#
_entry.id   AF-A0AAV6XQW3-F1
#
_cell.length_a   1.000
_cell.length_b   1.000
_cell.length_c   1.000
_cell.angle_alpha   90.00
_cell.angle_beta   90.00
_cell.angle_gamma   90.00
#
_symmetry.space_group_name_H-M   'P 1'
#
loop_
_entity.id
_entity.type
_entity.pdbx_description
1 polymer ?
#
loop_
_entity_poly.entity_id
_entity_poly.type
_entity_poly.pdbx_seq_one_letter_code
_entity_poly.pdbx_strand_id
1 'polypeptide(L)'
;MDGSNKQMRRQNATKSGPRDYTADYWEKEEKESITERYEKLMDTIEDWETKKKNKANRKLERREAELDKKRAKAVESYHNEIATIEEIAEGAKAHALENRRNEEFKAKEKANMIRSTGELPATCVCL
;
A
#
# COMPACT_ATOMS: atom_id res chain seq x y z
N MET A 1 75.69 6.42 -54.39
CA MET A 1 75.46 7.73 -55.05
C MET A 1 74.04 7.68 -55.55
N ASP A 2 73.11 8.57 -55.24
CA ASP A 2 73.11 9.79 -54.43
C ASP A 2 71.63 10.21 -54.34
N GLY A 3 71.27 11.11 -53.43
CA GLY A 3 69.99 11.82 -53.51
C GLY A 3 69.00 11.51 -52.40
N SER A 4 69.36 11.91 -51.18
CA SER A 4 68.38 12.28 -50.16
C SER A 4 67.47 13.39 -50.68
N ASN A 5 66.15 13.23 -50.59
CA ASN A 5 65.23 14.36 -50.61
C ASN A 5 64.28 14.26 -49.41
N LYS A 6 64.79 14.61 -48.24
CA LYS A 6 63.95 14.90 -47.06
C LYS A 6 63.26 16.24 -47.31
N GLN A 7 62.05 16.17 -47.82
CA GLN A 7 61.15 17.31 -47.87
C GLN A 7 60.75 17.68 -46.43
N MET A 8 61.44 18.66 -45.85
CA MET A 8 60.98 19.34 -44.64
C MET A 8 59.61 19.95 -44.95
N ARG A 9 58.55 19.30 -44.47
CA ARG A 9 57.26 19.98 -44.23
C ARG A 9 57.55 21.10 -43.25
N ARG A 10 57.75 22.32 -43.76
CA ARG A 10 57.61 23.55 -42.99
C ARG A 10 56.18 23.55 -42.47
N GLN A 11 56.01 23.09 -41.24
CA GLN A 11 54.85 23.45 -40.44
C GLN A 11 54.95 24.96 -40.25
N ASN A 12 54.24 25.71 -41.08
CA ASN A 12 53.96 27.11 -40.79
C ASN A 12 53.01 27.10 -39.60
N ALA A 13 53.55 27.02 -38.39
CA ALA A 13 52.83 27.43 -37.21
C ALA A 13 52.59 28.93 -37.36
N THR A 14 51.39 29.30 -37.81
CA THR A 14 50.88 30.66 -37.66
C THR A 14 51.02 31.00 -36.19
N LYS A 15 52.02 31.82 -35.85
CA LYS A 15 52.16 32.37 -34.50
C LYS A 15 50.89 33.18 -34.25
N SER A 16 50.02 32.66 -33.39
CA SER A 16 48.84 33.38 -32.94
C SER A 16 49.27 34.73 -32.39
N GLY A 17 48.63 35.79 -32.85
CA GLY A 17 48.93 37.14 -32.42
C GLY A 17 48.35 37.43 -31.04
N PRO A 18 48.74 38.52 -30.38
CA PRO A 18 48.12 38.95 -29.12
C PRO A 18 46.60 39.11 -29.20
N ARG A 19 46.06 39.41 -30.39
CA ARG A 19 44.60 39.49 -30.64
C ARG A 19 43.91 38.13 -30.59
N ASP A 20 44.57 37.08 -31.08
CA ASP A 20 44.02 35.72 -31.07
C ASP A 20 43.97 35.20 -29.63
N TYR A 21 45.00 35.48 -28.81
CA TYR A 21 45.00 35.16 -27.38
C TYR A 21 43.84 35.83 -26.62
N THR A 22 43.54 37.10 -26.91
CA THR A 22 42.41 37.81 -26.29
C THR A 22 41.06 37.21 -26.73
N ALA A 23 40.93 36.80 -28.00
CA ALA A 23 39.72 36.16 -28.49
C ALA A 23 39.49 34.78 -27.84
N ASP A 24 40.54 33.96 -27.75
CA ASP A 24 40.49 32.65 -27.11
C ASP A 24 40.13 32.74 -25.61
N TYR A 25 40.69 33.75 -24.91
CA TYR A 25 40.34 34.03 -23.52
C TYR A 25 38.86 34.38 -23.38
N TRP A 26 38.35 35.29 -24.21
CA TRP A 26 36.94 35.68 -24.19
C TRP A 26 36.01 34.52 -24.54
N GLU A 27 36.35 33.70 -25.55
CA GLU A 27 35.56 32.52 -25.91
C GLU A 27 35.47 31.54 -24.74
N LYS A 28 36.58 31.34 -24.01
CA LYS A 28 36.61 30.47 -22.83
C LYS A 28 35.70 30.99 -21.72
N GLU A 29 35.80 32.27 -21.37
CA GLU A 29 34.95 32.90 -20.36
C GLU A 29 33.46 32.84 -20.75
N GLU A 30 33.13 33.08 -22.02
CA GLU A 30 31.74 32.99 -22.48
C GLU A 30 31.21 31.55 -22.43
N LYS A 31 32.03 30.55 -22.79
CA LYS A 31 31.65 29.13 -22.65
C LYS A 31 31.42 28.73 -21.20
N GLU A 32 32.26 29.20 -20.27
CA GLU A 32 32.07 28.98 -18.83
C GLU A 32 30.77 29.64 -18.35
N SER A 33 30.50 30.88 -18.77
CA SER A 33 29.24 31.56 -18.44
C SER A 33 28.01 30.87 -19.01
N ILE A 34 28.07 30.37 -20.25
CA ILE A 34 26.99 29.56 -20.85
C ILE A 34 26.75 28.28 -20.04
N THR A 35 27.82 27.59 -19.66
CA THR A 35 27.75 26.34 -18.89
C THR A 35 27.11 26.59 -17.53
N GLU A 36 27.53 27.62 -16.81
CA GLU A 36 26.95 27.97 -15.50
C GLU A 36 25.45 28.31 -15.61
N ARG A 37 25.04 29.05 -16.65
CA ARG A 37 23.61 29.34 -16.89
C ARG A 37 22.81 28.07 -17.20
N TYR A 38 23.40 27.16 -17.97
CA TYR A 38 22.78 25.88 -18.32
C TYR A 38 22.59 25.01 -17.08
N GLU A 39 23.63 24.85 -16.26
CA GLU A 39 23.58 24.05 -15.03
C GLU A 39 22.52 24.58 -14.05
N LYS A 40 22.47 25.90 -13.81
CA LYS A 40 21.42 26.52 -12.98
C LYS A 40 20.00 26.27 -13.50
N LEU A 41 19.82 26.29 -14.81
CA LEU A 41 18.53 26.00 -15.43
C LEU A 41 18.16 24.53 -15.25
N MET A 42 19.12 23.61 -15.44
CA MET A 42 18.92 22.18 -15.24
C MET A 42 18.54 21.86 -13.80
N ASP A 43 19.24 22.43 -12.82
CA ASP A 43 18.91 22.30 -11.41
C ASP A 43 17.47 22.74 -11.14
N THR A 44 17.07 23.90 -11.67
CA THR A 44 15.70 24.43 -11.52
C THR A 44 14.65 23.49 -12.13
N ILE A 45 14.94 22.90 -13.28
CA ILE A 45 14.06 21.94 -13.97
C ILE A 45 13.91 20.67 -13.13
N GLU A 46 15.02 20.11 -12.65
CA GLU A 46 15.03 18.90 -11.82
C GLU A 46 14.28 19.12 -10.51
N ASP A 47 14.48 20.27 -9.87
CA ASP A 47 13.80 20.65 -8.64
C ASP A 47 12.28 20.73 -8.84
N TRP A 48 11.85 21.33 -9.96
CA TRP A 48 10.44 21.43 -10.31
C TRP A 48 9.84 20.06 -10.61
N GLU A 49 10.53 19.24 -11.40
CA GLU A 49 10.11 17.88 -11.74
C GLU A 49 9.94 17.02 -10.48
N THR A 50 10.95 17.04 -9.61
CA THR A 50 10.94 16.34 -8.32
C THR A 50 9.77 16.81 -7.45
N LYS A 51 9.53 18.12 -7.36
CA LYS A 51 8.37 18.66 -6.61
C LYS A 51 7.04 18.18 -7.20
N LYS A 52 6.90 18.09 -8.53
CA LYS A 52 5.68 17.58 -9.18
C LYS A 52 5.48 16.09 -8.95
N LYS A 53 6.53 15.28 -9.12
CA LYS A 53 6.52 13.83 -8.86
C LYS A 53 6.16 13.54 -7.40
N ASN A 54 6.82 14.20 -6.45
CA ASN A 54 6.52 14.05 -5.02
C ASN A 54 5.08 14.45 -4.68
N LYS A 55 4.55 15.50 -5.31
CA LYS A 55 3.14 15.88 -5.14
C LYS A 55 2.17 14.81 -5.68
N ALA A 56 2.51 14.16 -6.78
CA ALA A 56 1.71 13.06 -7.34
C ALA A 56 1.79 11.82 -6.44
N ASN A 57 2.98 11.42 -6.00
CA ASN A 57 3.19 10.27 -5.11
C ASN A 57 2.42 10.44 -3.79
N ARG A 58 2.50 11.61 -3.14
CA ARG A 58 1.72 11.89 -1.92
C ARG A 58 0.21 11.79 -2.12
N LYS A 59 -0.31 12.07 -3.32
CA LYS A 59 -1.74 11.89 -3.61
C LYS A 59 -2.10 10.42 -3.76
N LEU A 60 -1.22 9.63 -4.37
CA LEU A 60 -1.38 8.19 -4.51
C LEU A 60 -1.36 7.52 -3.14
N GLU A 61 -0.32 7.77 -2.33
CA GLU A 61 -0.16 7.22 -0.97
C GLU A 61 -1.38 7.51 -0.08
N ARG A 62 -1.94 8.72 -0.15
CA ARG A 62 -3.16 9.07 0.61
C ARG A 62 -4.36 8.25 0.16
N ARG A 63 -4.54 8.06 -1.14
CA ARG A 63 -5.65 7.25 -1.68
C ARG A 63 -5.50 5.79 -1.29
N GLU A 64 -4.29 5.26 -1.37
CA GLU A 64 -3.98 3.89 -0.94
C GLU A 64 -4.26 3.70 0.55
N ALA A 65 -3.79 4.60 1.40
CA ALA A 65 -4.06 4.55 2.85
C ALA A 65 -5.56 4.63 3.19
N GLU A 66 -6.33 5.46 2.47
CA GLU A 66 -7.79 5.53 2.63
C GLU A 66 -8.48 4.23 2.21
N LEU A 67 -8.03 3.61 1.12
CA LEU A 67 -8.55 2.34 0.63
C LEU A 67 -8.22 1.20 1.60
N ASP A 68 -6.99 1.14 2.10
CA ASP A 68 -6.58 0.14 3.08
C ASP A 68 -7.37 0.27 4.38
N LYS A 69 -7.60 1.50 4.86
CA LYS A 69 -8.45 1.75 6.02
C LYS A 69 -9.89 1.27 5.79
N LYS A 70 -10.46 1.54 4.62
CA LYS A 70 -11.82 1.07 4.27
C LYS A 70 -11.88 -0.45 4.21
N ARG A 71 -10.86 -1.09 3.62
CA ARG A 71 -10.75 -2.54 3.52
C ARG A 71 -10.65 -3.19 4.90
N ALA A 72 -9.78 -2.66 5.77
CA ALA A 72 -9.62 -3.15 7.14
C ALA A 72 -10.93 -3.07 7.92
N LYS A 73 -11.64 -1.93 7.84
CA LYS A 73 -12.95 -1.76 8.50
C LYS A 73 -14.01 -2.73 7.97
N ALA A 74 -14.03 -2.98 6.65
CA ALA A 74 -14.97 -3.93 6.05
C ALA A 74 -14.72 -5.37 6.53
N VAL A 75 -13.44 -5.78 6.59
CA VAL A 75 -13.05 -7.10 7.10
C VAL A 75 -13.40 -7.25 8.58
N GLU A 76 -13.10 -6.25 9.41
CA GLU A 76 -13.47 -6.23 10.83
C GLU A 76 -14.99 -6.33 11.03
N SER A 77 -15.76 -5.54 10.28
CA SER A 77 -17.22 -5.57 10.34
C SER A 77 -17.78 -6.94 9.96
N TYR A 78 -17.22 -7.59 8.94
CA TYR A 78 -17.61 -8.94 8.53
C TYR A 78 -17.35 -9.96 9.65
N HIS A 79 -16.16 -9.94 10.26
CA HIS A 79 -15.86 -10.86 11.35
C HIS A 79 -16.75 -10.63 12.58
N ASN A 80 -17.06 -9.37 12.91
CA ASN A 80 -17.97 -9.06 13.99
C ASN A 80 -19.40 -9.55 13.71
N GLU A 81 -19.87 -9.44 12.47
CA GLU A 81 -21.18 -9.95 12.06
C GLU A 81 -21.25 -11.48 12.18
N ILE A 82 -20.22 -12.19 11.68
CA ILE A 82 -20.11 -13.65 11.82
C ILE A 82 -20.10 -14.05 13.29
N ALA A 83 -19.27 -13.41 14.13
CA ALA A 83 -19.21 -13.71 15.56
C ALA A 83 -20.56 -13.50 16.26
N THR A 84 -21.28 -12.43 15.92
CA THR A 84 -22.62 -12.16 16.46
C THR A 84 -23.62 -13.25 16.06
N ILE A 85 -23.60 -13.68 14.78
CA ILE A 85 -24.47 -14.76 14.29
C ILE A 85 -24.15 -16.07 15.02
N GLU A 86 -22.87 -16.40 15.19
CA GLU A 86 -22.42 -17.59 15.91
C GLU A 86 -22.87 -17.57 17.37
N GLU A 87 -22.67 -16.47 18.08
CA GLU A 87 -23.10 -16.30 19.48
C GLU A 87 -24.61 -16.52 19.65
N ILE A 88 -25.42 -15.89 18.79
CA ILE A 88 -26.88 -16.06 18.81
C ILE A 88 -27.26 -17.52 18.54
N ALA A 89 -26.64 -18.15 17.54
CA ALA A 89 -26.92 -19.53 17.18
C ALA A 89 -26.53 -20.51 18.30
N GLU A 90 -25.39 -20.29 18.95
CA GLU A 90 -24.93 -21.06 20.11
C GLU A 90 -25.88 -20.90 21.29
N GLY A 91 -26.29 -19.68 21.61
CA GLY A 91 -27.27 -19.40 22.65
C GLY A 91 -28.61 -20.11 22.39
N ALA A 92 -29.11 -20.06 21.15
CA ALA A 92 -30.34 -20.74 20.76
C ALA A 92 -30.22 -22.28 20.90
N LYS A 93 -29.09 -22.86 20.48
CA LYS A 93 -28.81 -24.30 20.64
C LYS A 93 -28.74 -24.70 22.12
N ALA A 94 -28.08 -23.91 22.95
CA ALA A 94 -27.97 -24.16 24.38
C ALA A 94 -29.35 -24.15 25.06
N HIS A 95 -30.16 -23.14 24.77
CA HIS A 95 -31.53 -23.05 25.28
C HIS A 95 -32.41 -24.21 24.82
N ALA A 96 -32.33 -24.61 23.54
CA ALA A 96 -33.05 -25.77 23.03
C ALA A 96 -32.64 -27.08 23.72
N LEU A 97 -31.34 -27.25 23.98
CA LEU A 97 -30.81 -28.41 24.70
C LEU A 97 -31.32 -28.46 26.15
N GLU A 98 -31.36 -27.33 26.84
CA GLU A 98 -31.86 -27.23 28.20
C GLU A 98 -33.37 -27.53 28.28
N ASN A 99 -34.16 -26.99 27.35
CA ASN A 99 -35.58 -27.32 27.25
C ASN A 99 -35.80 -28.82 27.04
N ARG A 100 -35.06 -29.45 26.13
CA ARG A 100 -35.14 -30.90 25.90
C ARG A 100 -34.82 -31.69 27.17
N ARG A 101 -33.74 -31.34 27.88
CA ARG A 101 -33.36 -31.99 29.15
C ARG A 101 -34.46 -31.85 30.21
N ASN A 102 -35.07 -30.68 30.32
CA ASN A 102 -36.15 -30.42 31.26
C ASN A 102 -37.42 -31.23 30.92
N GLU A 103 -37.77 -31.34 29.65
CA GLU A 103 -38.89 -32.18 29.19
C GLU A 103 -38.63 -33.67 29.42
N GLU A 104 -37.43 -34.15 29.09
CA GLU A 104 -36.98 -35.53 29.37
C GLU A 104 -37.03 -35.83 30.88
N PHE A 105 -36.60 -34.87 31.72
CA PHE A 105 -36.66 -34.99 33.17
C PHE A 105 -38.11 -35.10 33.68
N LYS A 106 -39.01 -34.20 33.25
CA LYS A 106 -40.43 -34.25 33.59
C LYS A 106 -41.09 -35.57 33.16
N ALA A 107 -40.75 -36.07 31.97
CA ALA A 107 -41.24 -37.36 31.49
C ALA A 107 -40.75 -38.51 32.39
N LYS A 108 -39.48 -38.48 32.79
CA LYS A 108 -38.90 -39.47 33.71
C LYS A 108 -39.56 -39.43 35.09
N GLU A 109 -39.85 -38.24 35.64
CA GLU A 109 -40.59 -38.09 36.90
C GLU A 109 -41.98 -38.71 36.82
N LYS A 110 -42.75 -38.38 35.77
CA LYS A 110 -44.07 -38.98 35.53
C LYS A 110 -44.00 -40.50 35.42
N ALA A 111 -43.02 -41.04 34.70
CA ALA A 111 -42.82 -42.48 34.58
C ALA A 111 -42.44 -43.14 35.90
N ASN A 112 -41.64 -42.48 36.75
CA ASN A 112 -41.30 -42.96 38.09
C ASN A 112 -42.55 -43.02 38.98
N MET A 113 -43.39 -41.99 38.93
CA MET A 113 -44.65 -41.94 39.69
C MET A 113 -45.57 -43.12 39.33
N ILE A 114 -45.80 -43.36 38.03
CA ILE A 114 -46.60 -44.51 37.56
C ILE A 114 -46.01 -45.83 38.08
N ARG A 115 -44.69 -46.00 38.03
CA ARG A 115 -44.02 -47.21 38.53
C ARG A 115 -44.21 -47.41 40.04
N SER A 116 -44.31 -46.34 40.82
CA SER A 116 -44.52 -46.41 42.28
C SER A 116 -45.98 -46.58 42.70
N THR A 117 -46.93 -45.94 42.01
CA THR A 117 -48.35 -45.91 42.44
C THR A 117 -49.28 -46.77 41.58
N GLY A 118 -48.88 -47.09 40.34
CA GLY A 118 -49.75 -47.73 39.34
C GLY A 118 -50.75 -46.78 38.67
N GLU A 119 -50.76 -45.50 39.03
CA GLU A 119 -51.73 -44.52 38.54
C GLU A 119 -51.13 -43.60 37.46
N LEU A 120 -51.91 -43.31 36.42
CA LEU A 120 -51.50 -42.38 35.36
C LEU A 120 -51.58 -40.92 35.84
N PRO A 121 -50.59 -40.06 35.50
CA PRO A 121 -50.63 -38.65 35.85
C PRO A 121 -51.83 -37.96 35.23
N ALA A 122 -52.54 -37.17 36.04
CA ALA A 122 -53.63 -36.32 35.57
C ALA A 122 -53.10 -35.36 34.48
N THR A 123 -53.68 -35.44 33.28
CA THR A 123 -53.40 -34.51 32.19
C THR A 123 -54.17 -33.22 32.46
N CYS A 124 -53.52 -32.08 32.73
CA CYS A 124 -54.22 -30.79 32.58
C CYS A 124 -54.47 -30.59 31.09
N VAL A 125 -55.75 -30.68 30.70
CA VAL A 125 -56.25 -30.23 29.42
C VAL A 125 -56.68 -28.78 29.64
N CYS A 126 -55.71 -27.87 29.71
CA CYS A 126 -56.03 -26.46 29.78
C CYS A 126 -56.07 -25.95 28.31
N LEU A 127 -57.31 -25.74 27.81
CA LEU A 127 -57.68 -25.19 26.49
C LEU A 127 -57.28 -23.73 26.34
#